data_AF-A0A7Z9PQY0-F1
#
_entry.id   AF-A0A7Z9PQY0-F1
#
_cell.length_a   1.000
_cell.length_b   1.000
_cell.length_c   1.000
_cell.angle_alpha   90.00
_cell.angle_beta   90.00
_cell.angle_gamma   90.00
#
_symmetry.space_group_name_H-M   'P 1'
#
loop_
_entity.id
_entity.type
_entity.pdbx_description
1 polymer ?
#
loop_
_entity_poly.entity_id
_entity_poly.type
_entity_poly.pdbx_seq_one_letter_code
_entity_poly.pdbx_strand_id
1 'polypeptide(L)'
;MLVYSSEKLTGHRNRAIAEFLVNFGLLHNPPEQVLDLYFQQCSISLNCTQLATVAATLANRGLNPRTGILAVAPDYLRHILSVMFSCGMYEITGQWAYDVGLPAKSGIGGGLFAVVPGCMGVAVYSPPLGRGGATPQTDLIRSVLPFFFNLDEVEPLPAE
;
A
#
# COMPACT_ATOMS: atom_id res chain seq x y z
N MET A 1 16.93 11.36 5.22
CA MET A 1 18.14 10.65 5.73
C MET A 1 17.99 10.19 7.18
N LEU A 2 17.25 10.91 8.06
CA LEU A 2 17.05 10.51 9.47
C LEU A 2 16.25 9.21 9.65
N VAL A 3 15.16 9.00 8.90
CA VAL A 3 14.31 7.79 9.02
C VAL A 3 15.11 6.53 8.71
N TYR A 4 15.82 6.50 7.57
CA TYR A 4 16.67 5.38 7.17
C TYR A 4 17.69 4.99 8.26
N SER A 5 18.44 5.97 8.77
CA SER A 5 19.44 5.70 9.81
C SER A 5 18.78 5.20 11.10
N SER A 6 17.64 5.77 11.49
CA SER A 6 16.88 5.35 12.67
C SER A 6 16.39 3.90 12.54
N GLU A 7 15.73 3.58 11.42
CA GLU A 7 15.21 2.23 11.13
C GLU A 7 16.34 1.21 11.04
N LYS A 8 17.46 1.56 10.39
CA LYS A 8 18.61 0.67 10.29
C LYS A 8 19.25 0.38 11.65
N LEU A 9 19.35 1.37 12.54
CA LEU A 9 19.92 1.21 13.88
C LEU A 9 19.01 0.38 14.79
N THR A 10 17.70 0.55 14.70
CA THR A 10 16.73 -0.03 15.65
C THR A 10 15.91 -1.20 15.09
N GLY A 11 16.11 -1.57 13.82
CA GLY A 11 15.36 -2.61 13.09
C GLY A 11 15.62 -4.06 13.51
N HIS A 12 15.77 -4.33 14.81
CA HIS A 12 16.04 -5.66 15.36
C HIS A 12 14.98 -6.70 14.96
N ARG A 13 13.70 -6.31 14.91
CA ARG A 13 12.61 -7.20 14.46
C ARG A 13 12.81 -7.64 13.01
N ASN A 14 13.18 -6.73 12.12
CA ASN A 14 13.41 -7.06 10.72
C ASN A 14 14.65 -7.95 10.54
N ARG A 15 15.69 -7.75 11.37
CA ARG A 15 16.83 -8.68 11.46
C ARG A 15 16.42 -10.08 11.86
N ALA A 16 15.63 -10.22 12.91
CA ALA A 16 15.11 -11.53 13.34
C ALA A 16 14.30 -12.22 12.24
N ILE A 17 13.47 -11.48 11.50
CA ILE A 17 12.73 -12.02 10.35
C ILE A 17 13.68 -12.45 9.24
N ALA A 18 14.70 -11.65 8.91
CA ALA A 18 15.65 -11.98 7.85
C ALA A 18 16.45 -13.26 8.18
N GLU A 19 16.93 -13.40 9.42
CA GLU A 19 17.62 -14.63 9.88
C GLU A 19 16.67 -15.84 9.86
N PHE A 20 15.41 -15.64 10.24
CA PHE A 20 14.40 -16.69 10.14
C PHE A 20 14.19 -17.14 8.68
N LEU A 21 14.13 -16.21 7.73
CA LEU A 21 14.02 -16.53 6.31
C LEU A 21 15.26 -17.25 5.75
N VAL A 22 16.46 -16.92 6.24
CA VAL A 22 17.71 -17.65 5.90
C VAL A 22 17.61 -19.11 6.35
N ASN A 23 17.11 -19.37 7.56
CA ASN A 23 16.95 -20.74 8.07
C ASN A 23 16.05 -21.61 7.18
N PHE A 24 15.06 -21.03 6.51
CA PHE A 24 14.20 -21.74 5.55
C PHE A 24 14.73 -21.73 4.11
N GLY A 25 15.91 -21.17 3.86
CA GLY A 25 16.46 -21.04 2.50
C GLY A 25 15.66 -20.10 1.59
N LEU A 26 14.88 -19.17 2.15
CA LEU A 26 14.06 -18.23 1.38
C LEU A 26 14.80 -16.93 1.02
N LEU A 27 15.98 -16.71 1.61
CA LEU A 27 16.78 -15.51 1.43
C LEU A 27 18.21 -15.92 1.01
N HIS A 28 18.56 -15.63 -0.24
CA HIS A 28 19.82 -16.10 -0.86
C HIS A 28 20.99 -15.11 -0.71
N ASN A 29 20.70 -13.84 -0.47
CA ASN A 29 21.69 -12.79 -0.27
C ASN A 29 22.04 -12.63 1.22
N PRO A 30 23.12 -11.93 1.60
CA PRO A 30 23.39 -11.62 3.00
C PRO A 30 22.25 -10.79 3.63
N PRO A 31 21.71 -11.18 4.81
CA PRO A 31 20.58 -10.49 5.45
C PRO A 31 20.74 -8.98 5.59
N GLU A 32 21.90 -8.51 6.05
CA GLU A 32 22.14 -7.06 6.21
C GLU A 32 22.09 -6.30 4.88
N GLN A 33 22.48 -6.90 3.75
CA GLN A 33 22.38 -6.23 2.44
C GLN A 33 20.92 -6.12 1.97
N VAL A 34 20.12 -7.16 2.19
CA VAL A 34 18.68 -7.14 1.88
C VAL A 34 17.95 -6.12 2.76
N LEU A 35 18.29 -6.10 4.05
CA LEU A 35 17.72 -5.15 5.00
C LEU A 35 18.13 -3.71 4.71
N ASP A 36 19.37 -3.46 4.27
CA ASP A 36 19.81 -2.13 3.86
C ASP A 36 18.90 -1.56 2.76
N LEU A 37 18.64 -2.35 1.71
CA LEU A 37 17.73 -1.97 0.63
C LEU A 37 16.30 -1.79 1.13
N TYR A 38 15.81 -2.69 1.99
CA TYR A 38 14.48 -2.58 2.58
C TYR A 38 14.32 -1.27 3.39
N PHE A 39 15.30 -0.92 4.22
CA PHE A 39 15.26 0.33 4.99
C PHE A 39 15.32 1.56 4.09
N GLN A 40 16.09 1.51 3.00
CA GLN A 40 16.10 2.58 2.00
C GLN A 40 14.71 2.74 1.34
N GLN A 41 14.08 1.64 0.93
CA GLN A 41 12.73 1.65 0.33
C GLN A 41 11.67 2.23 1.28
N CYS A 42 11.67 1.82 2.55
CA CYS A 42 10.75 2.34 3.56
C CYS A 42 11.00 3.82 3.92
N SER A 43 12.15 4.37 3.53
CA SER A 43 12.54 5.75 3.83
C SER A 43 12.32 6.73 2.67
N ILE A 44 11.76 6.27 1.54
CA ILE A 44 11.39 7.14 0.43
C ILE A 44 10.28 8.09 0.89
N SER A 45 10.52 9.39 0.71
CA SER A 45 9.56 10.44 1.09
C SER A 45 8.69 10.81 -0.10
N LEU A 46 7.37 10.76 0.08
CA LEU A 46 6.37 11.14 -0.92
C LEU A 46 5.33 12.07 -0.28
N ASN A 47 4.82 13.02 -1.07
CA ASN A 47 3.61 13.75 -0.70
C ASN A 47 2.33 13.05 -1.21
N CYS A 48 1.15 13.49 -0.76
CA CYS A 48 -0.13 12.88 -1.16
C CYS A 48 -0.32 12.86 -2.68
N THR A 49 0.08 13.90 -3.40
CA THR A 49 -0.05 13.97 -4.86
C THR A 49 0.81 12.91 -5.57
N GLN A 50 2.03 12.71 -5.08
CA GLN A 50 2.92 11.66 -5.60
C GLN A 50 2.37 10.27 -5.28
N LEU A 51 1.89 10.06 -4.06
CA LEU A 51 1.31 8.79 -3.64
C LEU A 51 0.01 8.46 -4.41
N ALA A 52 -0.85 9.46 -4.66
CA ALA A 52 -2.02 9.34 -5.53
C ALA A 52 -1.62 9.02 -6.98
N THR A 53 -0.50 9.57 -7.46
CA THR A 53 0.03 9.25 -8.80
C THR A 53 0.52 7.81 -8.89
N VAL A 54 1.12 7.25 -7.83
CA VAL A 54 1.45 5.81 -7.74
C VAL A 54 0.17 4.98 -7.83
N ALA A 55 -0.84 5.30 -7.01
CA ALA A 55 -2.13 4.62 -7.03
C ALA A 55 -2.81 4.70 -8.41
N ALA A 56 -2.78 5.88 -9.05
CA ALA A 56 -3.35 6.11 -10.38
C ALA A 56 -2.59 5.35 -11.47
N THR A 57 -1.28 5.15 -11.31
CA THR A 57 -0.48 4.30 -12.21
C THR A 57 -0.97 2.86 -12.16
N LEU A 58 -1.26 2.33 -10.96
CA LEU A 58 -1.82 0.99 -10.80
C LEU A 58 -3.25 0.90 -11.35
N ALA A 59 -4.08 1.92 -11.12
CA ALA A 59 -5.43 2.01 -11.69
C ALA A 59 -5.41 2.04 -13.23
N ASN A 60 -4.40 2.70 -13.81
CA ASN A 60 -4.24 2.91 -15.24
C ASN A 60 -3.36 1.82 -15.90
N ARG A 61 -3.60 0.56 -15.54
CA ARG A 61 -2.93 -0.59 -16.16
C ARG A 61 -1.39 -0.51 -16.14
N GLY A 62 -0.82 0.08 -15.09
CA GLY A 62 0.62 0.22 -14.89
C GLY A 62 1.27 1.38 -15.64
N LEU A 63 0.51 2.13 -16.43
CA LEU A 63 0.96 3.31 -17.17
C LEU A 63 0.85 4.56 -16.29
N ASN A 64 1.96 5.24 -16.04
CA ASN A 64 1.95 6.46 -15.24
C ASN A 64 1.19 7.57 -15.99
N PRO A 65 0.09 8.10 -15.43
CA PRO A 65 -0.77 9.04 -16.14
C PRO A 65 -0.14 10.42 -16.34
N ARG A 66 0.96 10.74 -15.66
CA ARG A 66 1.66 12.03 -15.81
C ARG A 66 2.82 11.97 -16.78
N THR A 67 3.51 10.85 -16.85
CA THR A 67 4.73 10.71 -17.68
C THR A 67 4.53 9.85 -18.93
N GLY A 68 3.46 9.04 -18.99
CA GLY A 68 3.26 8.07 -20.06
C GLY A 68 4.21 6.88 -20.02
N ILE A 69 4.98 6.71 -18.93
CA ILE A 69 5.90 5.59 -18.76
C ILE A 69 5.14 4.38 -18.22
N LEU A 70 5.34 3.21 -18.84
CA LEU A 70 4.86 1.93 -18.30
C LEU A 70 5.74 1.53 -17.12
N ALA A 71 5.29 1.84 -15.90
CA ALA A 71 6.05 1.62 -14.67
C ALA A 71 5.86 0.21 -14.10
N VAL A 72 4.71 -0.41 -14.38
CA VAL A 72 4.39 -1.79 -13.96
C VAL A 72 3.85 -2.54 -15.17
N ALA A 73 4.42 -3.71 -15.47
CA ALA A 73 3.90 -4.53 -16.55
C ALA A 73 2.49 -5.04 -16.19
N PRO A 74 1.55 -5.07 -17.15
CA PRO A 74 0.17 -5.48 -16.89
C PRO A 74 0.02 -6.85 -16.20
N ASP A 75 0.90 -7.79 -16.51
CA ASP A 75 0.90 -9.14 -15.95
C ASP A 75 1.05 -9.16 -14.42
N TYR A 76 1.73 -8.17 -13.83
CA TYR A 76 1.91 -8.08 -12.38
C TYR A 76 0.74 -7.41 -11.67
N LEU A 77 -0.10 -6.66 -12.38
CA LEU A 77 -1.13 -5.84 -11.74
C LEU A 77 -2.16 -6.67 -11.00
N ARG A 78 -2.58 -7.80 -11.58
CA ARG A 78 -3.54 -8.68 -10.89
C ARG A 78 -2.96 -9.14 -9.57
N HIS A 79 -1.70 -9.57 -9.54
CA HIS A 79 -1.03 -10.01 -8.32
C HIS A 79 -0.88 -8.88 -7.29
N ILE A 80 -0.43 -7.70 -7.73
CA ILE A 80 -0.25 -6.54 -6.86
C ILE A 80 -1.58 -6.12 -6.24
N LEU A 81 -2.62 -5.93 -7.07
CA LEU A 81 -3.94 -5.48 -6.60
C LEU A 81 -4.61 -6.51 -5.71
N SER A 82 -4.47 -7.81 -6.01
CA SER A 82 -5.00 -8.88 -5.15
C SER A 82 -4.34 -8.87 -3.77
N VAL A 83 -3.00 -8.77 -3.69
CA VAL A 83 -2.29 -8.71 -2.40
C VAL A 83 -2.62 -7.43 -1.63
N MET A 84 -2.74 -6.30 -2.32
CA MET A 84 -3.19 -5.05 -1.71
C MET A 84 -4.60 -5.17 -1.13
N PHE A 85 -5.51 -5.84 -1.84
CA PHE A 85 -6.87 -6.07 -1.38
C PHE A 85 -6.91 -6.98 -0.14
N SER A 86 -6.15 -8.08 -0.14
CA SER A 86 -6.23 -9.10 0.93
C SER A 86 -5.30 -8.87 2.12
N CYS A 87 -4.26 -8.02 1.99
CA CYS A 87 -3.23 -7.84 3.04
C CYS A 87 -2.86 -6.37 3.30
N GLY A 88 -3.48 -5.42 2.60
CA GLY A 88 -2.99 -4.05 2.54
C GLY A 88 -3.16 -3.21 3.81
N MET A 89 -4.12 -3.58 4.66
CA MET A 89 -4.64 -2.76 5.73
C MET A 89 -4.39 -3.36 7.13
N TYR A 90 -3.41 -4.25 7.24
CA TYR A 90 -3.04 -4.91 8.48
C TYR A 90 -4.25 -5.58 9.15
N GLU A 91 -4.51 -5.32 10.43
CA GLU A 91 -5.53 -5.98 11.24
C GLU A 91 -6.96 -5.71 10.74
N ILE A 92 -7.21 -4.60 10.05
CA ILE A 92 -8.55 -4.25 9.54
C ILE A 92 -8.78 -4.68 8.09
N THR A 93 -7.90 -5.47 7.49
CA THR A 93 -8.04 -5.83 6.07
C THR A 93 -9.37 -6.51 5.73
N GLY A 94 -9.85 -7.40 6.60
CA GLY A 94 -11.17 -8.02 6.41
C GLY A 94 -12.32 -7.01 6.43
N GLN A 95 -12.34 -6.11 7.42
CA GLN A 95 -13.37 -5.08 7.53
C GLN A 95 -13.29 -4.07 6.38
N TRP A 96 -12.08 -3.70 5.95
CA TRP A 96 -11.86 -2.82 4.81
C TRP A 96 -12.38 -3.44 3.51
N ALA A 97 -12.10 -4.72 3.27
CA ALA A 97 -12.60 -5.43 2.11
C ALA A 97 -14.14 -5.49 2.08
N TYR A 98 -14.77 -5.65 3.26
CA TYR A 98 -16.23 -5.68 3.38
C TYR A 98 -16.87 -4.30 3.18
N ASP A 99 -16.37 -3.26 3.85
CA ASP A 99 -17.04 -1.95 3.82
C ASP A 99 -16.66 -1.09 2.60
N VAL A 100 -15.41 -1.17 2.15
CA VAL A 100 -14.84 -0.27 1.14
C VAL A 100 -14.58 -1.00 -0.18
N GLY A 101 -14.11 -2.24 -0.13
CA GLY A 101 -13.97 -3.08 -1.33
C GLY A 101 -12.88 -2.64 -2.32
N LEU A 102 -11.92 -1.80 -1.90
CA LEU A 102 -10.85 -1.31 -2.78
C LEU A 102 -9.47 -1.85 -2.38
N PRO A 103 -8.58 -2.18 -3.34
CA PRO A 103 -7.17 -2.42 -3.05
C PRO A 103 -6.54 -1.18 -2.41
N ALA A 104 -5.91 -1.34 -1.25
CA ALA A 104 -5.31 -0.23 -0.53
C ALA A 104 -4.02 -0.65 0.18
N LYS A 105 -3.21 0.31 0.58
CA LYS A 105 -2.08 0.09 1.48
C LYS A 105 -1.95 1.24 2.47
N SER A 106 -1.95 0.92 3.75
CA SER A 106 -1.62 1.86 4.83
C SER A 106 -0.12 1.79 5.17
N GLY A 107 0.45 2.91 5.63
CA GLY A 107 1.82 3.01 6.11
C GLY A 107 1.89 3.63 7.50
N ILE A 108 2.82 3.14 8.34
CA ILE A 108 3.03 3.62 9.71
C ILE A 108 3.44 5.10 9.78
N GLY A 109 3.90 5.68 8.67
CA GLY A 109 4.14 7.12 8.56
C GLY A 109 2.86 7.96 8.52
N GLY A 110 1.68 7.35 8.52
CA GLY A 110 0.38 8.03 8.44
C GLY A 110 -0.14 8.25 7.01
N GLY A 111 0.56 7.72 6.00
CA GLY A 111 0.11 7.72 4.61
C GLY A 111 -0.73 6.50 4.29
N LEU A 112 -1.76 6.66 3.46
CA LEU A 112 -2.59 5.57 2.96
C LEU A 112 -2.99 5.88 1.52
N PHE A 113 -2.92 4.89 0.64
CA PHE A 113 -3.47 5.01 -0.71
C PHE A 113 -4.37 3.85 -1.07
N ALA A 114 -5.37 4.15 -1.91
CA ALA A 114 -6.32 3.20 -2.46
C ALA A 114 -6.36 3.33 -3.99
N VAL A 115 -6.59 2.20 -4.65
CA VAL A 115 -6.68 2.10 -6.10
C VAL A 115 -8.13 1.85 -6.46
N VAL A 116 -8.68 2.67 -7.36
CA VAL A 116 -9.94 2.39 -8.04
C VAL A 116 -9.61 1.95 -9.47
N PRO A 117 -9.59 0.64 -9.76
CA PRO A 117 -9.15 0.13 -11.06
C PRO A 117 -9.89 0.78 -12.23
N GLY A 118 -9.16 1.24 -13.24
CA GLY A 118 -9.72 1.89 -14.43
C GLY A 118 -10.24 3.32 -14.23
N CYS A 119 -10.22 3.86 -13.01
CA CYS A 119 -10.77 5.17 -12.71
C CYS A 119 -9.71 6.13 -12.15
N MET A 120 -9.24 5.89 -10.92
CA MET A 120 -8.35 6.83 -10.24
C MET A 120 -7.53 6.20 -9.12
N GLY A 121 -6.54 6.94 -8.63
CA GLY A 121 -5.82 6.65 -7.39
C GLY A 121 -6.12 7.70 -6.34
N VAL A 122 -6.37 7.27 -5.11
CA VAL A 122 -6.65 8.14 -3.96
C VAL A 122 -5.52 7.99 -2.95
N ALA A 123 -5.05 9.10 -2.38
CA ALA A 123 -4.09 9.08 -1.29
C ALA A 123 -4.43 10.12 -0.23
N VAL A 124 -4.25 9.74 1.03
CA VAL A 124 -4.47 10.57 2.20
C VAL A 124 -3.27 10.47 3.13
N TYR A 125 -3.08 11.50 3.95
CA TYR A 125 -2.05 11.54 4.97
C TYR A 125 -2.62 12.12 6.26
N SER A 126 -2.45 11.40 7.35
CA SER A 126 -2.78 11.85 8.70
C SER A 126 -1.81 11.16 9.68
N PRO A 127 -0.90 11.87 10.36
CA PRO A 127 0.10 11.22 11.22
C PRO A 127 -0.43 10.33 12.36
N PRO A 128 -1.53 10.67 13.05
CA PRO A 128 -2.01 9.85 14.16
C PRO A 128 -2.44 8.45 13.69
N LEU A 129 -1.90 7.42 14.33
CA LEU A 129 -2.34 6.03 14.14
C LEU A 129 -3.34 5.67 15.23
N GLY A 130 -4.52 5.18 14.84
CA GLY A 130 -5.50 4.64 15.79
C GLY A 130 -5.06 3.28 16.34
N ARG A 131 -5.61 2.90 17.50
CA ARG A 131 -5.42 1.54 18.04
C ARG A 131 -6.41 0.59 17.36
N GLY A 132 -5.95 -0.57 16.90
CA GLY A 132 -6.82 -1.59 16.30
C GLY A 132 -7.13 -1.38 14.81
N GLY A 133 -6.30 -0.61 14.10
CA GLY A 133 -6.30 -0.52 12.63
C GLY A 133 -7.29 0.46 12.01
N ALA A 134 -8.36 0.86 12.71
CA ALA A 134 -9.16 2.03 12.31
C ALA A 134 -8.37 3.30 12.63
N THR A 135 -8.06 4.09 11.61
CA THR A 135 -7.20 5.27 11.74
C THR A 135 -7.89 6.49 11.13
N PRO A 136 -7.49 7.72 11.52
CA PRO A 136 -7.96 8.92 10.83
C PRO A 136 -7.76 8.87 9.30
N GLN A 137 -6.78 8.10 8.80
CA GLN A 137 -6.61 7.89 7.35
C GLN A 137 -7.77 7.09 6.73
N THR A 138 -8.25 6.04 7.39
CA THR A 138 -9.34 5.21 6.85
C THR A 138 -10.63 6.01 6.78
N ASP A 139 -10.90 6.85 7.78
CA ASP A 139 -12.08 7.71 7.82
C ASP A 139 -12.02 8.79 6.74
N LEU A 140 -10.82 9.35 6.48
CA LEU A 140 -10.59 10.26 5.37
C LEU A 140 -10.90 9.60 4.02
N ILE A 141 -10.46 8.37 3.75
CA ILE A 141 -10.85 7.71 2.50
C ILE A 141 -12.36 7.44 2.45
N ARG A 142 -12.95 6.92 3.52
CA ARG A 142 -14.39 6.63 3.57
C ARG A 142 -15.26 7.86 3.36
N SER A 143 -14.84 9.03 3.84
CA SER A 143 -15.56 10.28 3.62
C SER A 143 -15.39 10.81 2.19
N VAL A 144 -14.28 10.52 1.52
CA VAL A 144 -13.99 11.04 0.17
C VAL A 144 -14.59 10.17 -0.93
N LEU A 145 -14.65 8.85 -0.75
CA LEU A 145 -15.15 7.93 -1.78
C LEU A 145 -16.60 8.20 -2.24
N PRO A 146 -17.58 8.54 -1.37
CA PRO A 146 -18.95 8.87 -1.78
C PRO A 146 -19.05 10.07 -2.73
N PHE A 147 -18.07 10.98 -2.71
CA PHE A 147 -18.05 12.11 -3.65
C PHE A 147 -17.63 11.70 -5.07
N PHE A 148 -16.98 10.56 -5.22
CA PHE A 148 -16.48 10.06 -6.51
C PHE A 148 -17.26 8.84 -7.02
N PHE A 149 -17.91 8.12 -6.13
CA PHE A 149 -18.76 6.97 -6.44
C PHE A 149 -20.09 7.13 -5.70
N ASN A 150 -21.21 6.99 -6.42
CA ASN A 150 -22.46 6.58 -5.78
C ASN A 150 -22.22 5.14 -5.27
N LEU A 151 -21.67 5.00 -4.05
CA LEU A 151 -21.37 3.70 -3.46
C LEU A 151 -22.66 2.88 -3.18
N ASP A 152 -23.84 3.49 -3.29
CA ASP A 152 -25.14 2.82 -3.26
C ASP A 152 -25.46 2.02 -4.55
N GLU A 153 -24.68 2.18 -5.63
CA GLU A 153 -24.92 1.54 -6.94
C GLU A 153 -23.83 0.53 -7.35
N VAL A 154 -22.96 0.10 -6.44
CA VAL A 154 -22.05 -1.03 -6.74
C VAL A 154 -22.89 -2.31 -6.67
N GLU A 155 -23.59 -2.65 -7.76
CA GLU A 155 -24.21 -3.95 -7.92
C GLU A 155 -23.14 -5.03 -7.70
N PRO A 156 -23.43 -6.07 -6.89
CA PRO A 156 -22.53 -7.19 -6.74
C PRO A 156 -22.24 -7.77 -8.12
N LEU A 157 -20.96 -7.99 -8.43
CA LEU A 157 -20.56 -8.68 -9.66
C LEU A 157 -21.40 -9.94 -9.81
N PRO A 158 -22.05 -10.17 -10.96
CA PRO A 158 -22.89 -11.34 -11.16
C PRO A 158 -22.06 -12.60 -10.91
N ALA A 159 -22.62 -13.49 -10.09
CA ALA A 159 -22.02 -14.80 -9.84
C ALA A 159 -22.13 -15.63 -11.12
N GLU A 160 -21.02 -15.80 -11.82
CA GLU A 160 -20.81 -16.88 -12.80
C GLU A 160 -19.85 -17.93 -12.22
#